data_AF-A0AAP5UXH8-F1
#
_entry.id   AF-A0AAP5UXH8-F1
#
_cell.length_a   1.000
_cell.length_b   1.000
_cell.length_c   1.000
_cell.angle_alpha   90.00
_cell.angle_beta   90.00
_cell.angle_gamma   90.00
#
_symmetry.space_group_name_H-M   'P 1'
#
loop_
_entity.id
_entity.type
_entity.pdbx_description
1 polymer ?
#
loop_
_entity_poly.entity_id
_entity_poly.type
_entity_poly.pdbx_seq_one_letter_code
_entity_poly.pdbx_strand_id
1 'polypeptide(L)' 'MNRQRLFSFGLMVWQTHGLSHDQLLRIVGAKKRYSPQFRAAALRHLVAAAPVSITGGRPFAERRRRVRAHYRV' A
#
# COMPACT_ATOMS: atom_id res chain seq x y z
N MET A 1 -5.39 -22.38 10.05
CA MET A 1 -4.04 -21.85 9.74
C MET A 1 -4.15 -20.41 9.25
N ASN A 2 -4.05 -19.37 10.10
CA ASN A 2 -4.14 -17.97 9.61
C ASN A 2 -3.57 -16.86 10.53
N ARG A 3 -3.26 -17.12 11.81
CA ARG A 3 -2.67 -16.09 12.69
C ARG A 3 -1.25 -15.68 12.27
N GLN A 4 -0.42 -16.64 11.86
CA GLN A 4 0.95 -16.37 11.42
C GLN A 4 0.98 -15.45 10.20
N ARG A 5 0.09 -15.66 9.21
CA ARG A 5 0.01 -14.80 8.01
C ARG A 5 -0.44 -13.37 8.33
N LEU A 6 -1.39 -13.22 9.25
CA LEU A 6 -1.81 -11.92 9.78
C LEU A 6 -0.66 -11.20 10.49
N PHE A 7 0.10 -11.90 11.32
CA PHE A 7 1.29 -11.37 11.98
C PHE A 7 2.38 -10.97 11.00
N SER A 8 2.72 -11.83 10.03
CA SER A 8 3.73 -11.52 9.01
C SER A 8 3.32 -10.31 8.17
N PHE A 9 2.04 -10.19 7.81
CA PHE A 9 1.55 -9.01 7.10
C PHE A 9 1.60 -7.75 7.96
N GLY A 10 1.23 -7.84 9.24
CA GLY A 10 1.36 -6.73 10.20
C GLY A 10 2.81 -6.25 10.32
N LEU A 11 3.77 -7.17 10.35
CA LEU A 11 5.20 -6.86 10.39
C LEU A 11 5.66 -6.12 9.13
N MET A 12 5.18 -6.52 7.95
CA MET A 12 5.48 -5.82 6.69
C MET A 12 4.86 -4.41 6.66
N VAL A 13 3.67 -4.22 7.23
CA VAL A 13 3.05 -2.90 7.39
C VAL A 13 3.88 -2.03 8.32
N TRP A 14 4.38 -2.58 9.43
CA TRP A 14 5.26 -1.85 10.34
C TRP A 14 6.58 -1.45 9.67
N GLN A 15 7.23 -2.37 8.94
CA GLN A 15 8.46 -2.08 8.19
C GLN A 15 8.29 -0.98 7.14
N THR A 16 7.12 -0.90 6.51
CA THR A 16 6.83 0.11 5.48
C THR A 16 6.34 1.45 6.04
N HIS A 17 6.07 1.54 7.34
CA HIS A 17 5.54 2.75 7.98
C HIS A 17 6.55 3.92 8.00
N GLY A 18 7.85 3.63 8.13
CA GLY A 18 8.90 4.65 8.17
C GLY A 18 9.39 5.14 6.80
N LEU A 19 8.81 4.64 5.71
CA LEU A 19 9.27 4.94 4.35
C LEU A 19 8.63 6.22 3.81
N SER A 20 9.40 6.98 3.04
CA SER A 20 8.88 8.16 2.36
C SER A 20 7.89 7.79 1.25
N HIS A 21 7.07 8.77 0.84
CA HIS A 21 6.07 8.58 -0.21
C HIS A 21 6.68 8.01 -1.51
N ASP A 22 7.80 8.56 -1.95
CA ASP A 22 8.52 8.09 -3.15
C ASP A 22 9.07 6.66 -3.00
N GLN A 23 9.56 6.30 -1.82
CA GLN A 23 10.04 4.94 -1.55
C GLN A 23 8.90 3.93 -1.63
N LEU A 24 7.72 4.28 -1.07
CA LEU A 24 6.53 3.45 -1.17
C LEU A 24 6.09 3.27 -2.63
N LEU A 25 6.10 4.33 -3.44
CA LEU A 25 5.78 4.25 -4.87
C LEU A 25 6.75 3.32 -5.63
N ARG A 26 8.05 3.45 -5.37
CA ARG A 26 9.07 2.56 -5.96
C ARG A 26 8.82 1.10 -5.61
N ILE A 27 8.46 0.80 -4.36
CA ILE A 27 8.15 -0.57 -3.92
C ILE A 27 6.91 -1.10 -4.62
N VAL A 28 5.82 -0.33 -4.68
CA VAL A 28 4.58 -0.77 -5.33
C VAL A 28 4.79 -1.01 -6.83
N GLY A 29 5.59 -0.15 -7.49
CA GLY A 29 5.92 -0.26 -8.91
C GLY A 29 6.90 -1.41 -9.26
N ALA A 30 7.75 -1.83 -8.32
CA ALA A 30 8.75 -2.87 -8.53
C ALA A 30 8.15 -4.29 -8.48
N LYS A 31 7.35 -4.64 -9.51
CA LYS A 31 6.56 -5.88 -9.59
C LYS A 31 7.38 -7.18 -9.46
N LYS A 32 8.64 -7.18 -9.90
CA LYS A 32 9.53 -8.36 -9.90
C LYS A 32 10.45 -8.45 -8.67
N ARG A 33 10.60 -7.36 -7.90
CA ARG A 33 11.61 -7.26 -6.82
C ARG A 33 11.05 -7.54 -5.43
N TYR A 34 9.74 -7.31 -5.23
CA TYR A 34 9.09 -7.45 -3.94
C TYR A 34 7.90 -8.40 -3.99
N SER A 35 7.65 -9.08 -2.87
CA SER A 35 6.50 -9.97 -2.73
C SER A 35 5.18 -9.20 -2.87
N PRO A 36 4.10 -9.83 -3.35
CA PRO A 36 2.78 -9.20 -3.46
C PRO A 36 2.26 -8.64 -2.13
N GLN A 37 2.58 -9.30 -1.01
CA GLN A 37 2.19 -8.89 0.35
C GLN A 37 2.91 -7.62 0.78
N PHE A 38 4.22 -7.53 0.53
CA PHE A 38 5.02 -6.36 0.85
C PHE A 38 4.58 -5.13 0.04
N ARG A 39 4.25 -5.35 -1.25
CA ARG A 39 3.66 -4.31 -2.11
C ARG A 39 2.29 -3.86 -1.64
N ALA A 40 1.46 -4.78 -1.15
CA ALA A 40 0.15 -4.46 -0.59
C ALA A 40 0.26 -3.65 0.72
N ALA A 41 1.27 -3.95 1.55
CA ALA A 41 1.58 -3.17 2.75
C ALA A 41 1.98 -1.73 2.39
N ALA A 42 2.90 -1.55 1.43
CA ALA A 42 3.30 -0.23 0.95
C ALA A 42 2.11 0.55 0.34
N LEU A 43 1.28 -0.12 -0.47
CA LEU A 43 0.09 0.49 -1.06
C LEU A 43 -0.94 0.91 0.00
N ARG A 44 -1.04 0.18 1.12
CA ARG A 44 -1.95 0.54 2.22
C ARG A 44 -1.59 1.90 2.81
N HIS A 45 -0.31 2.18 3.00
CA HIS A 45 0.17 3.48 3.49
C HIS A 45 -0.09 4.59 2.47
N LEU A 46 0.17 4.34 1.18
CA LEU A 46 -0.17 5.30 0.11
C LEU A 46 -1.66 5.64 0.09
N VAL A 47 -2.54 4.66 0.32
CA VAL A 47 -3.99 4.89 0.37
C VAL A 47 -4.42 5.62 1.63
N ALA A 48 -3.76 5.37 2.77
CA ALA A 48 -4.03 6.07 4.03
C ALA A 48 -3.56 7.54 3.99
N ALA A 49 -2.43 7.81 3.35
CA ALA A 49 -1.88 9.15 3.18
C ALA A 49 -2.52 9.94 2.02
N ALA A 50 -3.31 9.29 1.16
CA ALA A 50 -3.91 9.96 0.01
C ALA A 50 -4.99 10.97 0.46
N PRO A 51 -4.93 12.22 -0.05
CA PRO A 51 -5.91 13.24 0.33
C PRO A 51 -7.33 12.88 -0.11
N VAL A 52 -8.30 13.48 0.57
CA VAL A 52 -9.74 13.30 0.27
C VAL A 52 -10.07 13.74 -1.16
N SER A 53 -9.33 14.68 -1.73
CA SER A 53 -9.45 15.08 -3.14
C SER A 53 -9.26 13.92 -4.13
N ILE A 54 -8.37 12.97 -3.82
CA ILE A 54 -8.12 11.79 -4.67
C ILE A 54 -9.08 10.66 -4.30
N THR A 55 -9.31 10.46 -3.01
CA THR A 55 -10.06 9.32 -2.50
C THR A 55 -11.58 9.52 -2.52
N GLY A 56 -12.06 10.76 -2.51
CA GLY A 56 -13.46 11.15 -2.63
C GLY A 56 -14.36 10.61 -1.52
N GLY A 57 -13.83 10.36 -0.32
CA GLY A 57 -14.59 9.78 0.79
C GLY A 57 -15.06 8.34 0.56
N ARG A 58 -14.56 7.66 -0.47
CA ARG A 58 -15.06 6.34 -0.90
C ARG A 58 -14.59 5.18 -0.02
N PRO A 59 -15.23 3.99 -0.13
CA PRO A 59 -14.75 2.77 0.53
C PRO A 59 -13.32 2.41 0.14
N PHE A 60 -12.59 1.75 1.04
CA PHE A 60 -11.15 1.48 0.90
C PHE A 60 -10.78 0.80 -0.43
N ALA A 61 -11.61 -0.13 -0.92
CA ALA A 61 -11.37 -0.82 -2.18
C ALA A 61 -11.32 0.14 -3.38
N GLU A 62 -12.20 1.15 -3.40
CA GLU A 62 -12.21 2.17 -4.44
C GLU A 62 -11.09 3.18 -4.28
N ARG A 63 -10.81 3.62 -3.04
CA ARG A 63 -9.66 4.48 -2.74
C ARG A 63 -8.36 3.86 -3.27
N ARG A 64 -8.18 2.56 -3.04
CA ARG A 64 -7.04 1.80 -3.54
C ARG A 64 -6.94 1.83 -5.06
N ARG A 65 -8.05 1.64 -5.79
CA ARG A 65 -8.06 1.67 -7.26
C ARG A 65 -7.71 3.07 -7.79
N ARG A 66 -8.26 4.12 -7.18
CA ARG A 66 -7.98 5.52 -7.55
C ARG A 66 -6.54 5.92 -7.29
N VAL A 67 -6.00 5.55 -6.13
CA VAL A 67 -4.59 5.80 -5.78
C VAL A 67 -3.66 5.11 -6.76
N ARG A 68 -3.95 3.86 -7.14
CA ARG A 68 -3.19 3.17 -8.20
C ARG A 68 -3.29 3.85 -9.55
N ALA A 69 -4.47 4.33 -9.93
CA ALA A 69 -4.65 5.06 -11.17
C ALA A 69 -3.91 6.41 -11.16
N HIS A 70 -3.94 7.12 -10.03
CA HIS A 70 -3.27 8.40 -9.86
C HIS A 70 -1.75 8.28 -9.95
N TYR A 71 -1.17 7.31 -9.23
CA TYR A 71 0.28 7.08 -9.22
C TYR A 71 0.77 6.14 -10.34
N ARG A 72 -0.14 5.59 -11.16
CA ARG A 72 0.12 4.66 -12.27
C ARG A 72 0.87 3.37 -11.86
N VAL A 73 0.44 2.71 -10.76
CA VAL A 73 1.11 1.53 -10.15
C VAL A 73 0.27 0.24 -10.01
#